data_AF-C8XCV7-F1
#
_entry.id   AF-C8XCV7-F1
#
_cell.length_a   1.000
_cell.length_b   1.000
_cell.length_c   1.000
_cell.angle_alpha   90.00
_cell.angle_beta   90.00
_cell.angle_gamma   90.00
#
_symmetry.space_group_name_H-M   'P 1'
#
loop_
_entity.id
_entity.type
_entity.pdbx_description
1 polymer ?
#
loop_
_entity_poly.entity_id
_entity_poly.type
_entity_poly.pdbx_seq_one_letter_code
_entity_poly.pdbx_strand_id
1 'polypeptide(L)'
;MTVAPGDDDRPDRVETGGLSEPAGSSDAVEPAASRDRSWRANPSDLDVDAAFADIVSGMITDSVRRHPSGGPPIGLEPPTPPAPEATPAPEPAPAPDTASERARRRELRRLERAAEVAAFAESEAREQAERDADQEHFTPPEPPPLPRPTLRTIGSVLLIVAGILLLTRPGLLAVSPDLAMILAVLGIVGGSVLLLTGIWRRRGGDSGDGWDDGAAV
;
A
#
# COMPACT_ATOMS: atom_id res chain seq x y z
N MET A 1 -67.56 -21.03 -45.86
CA MET A 1 -66.10 -20.92 -45.65
C MET A 1 -65.81 -21.29 -44.19
N THR A 2 -66.06 -22.54 -43.76
CA THR A 2 -65.26 -23.77 -43.91
C THR A 2 -63.89 -23.71 -43.24
N VAL A 3 -63.89 -24.08 -41.95
CA VAL A 3 -62.78 -24.71 -41.26
C VAL A 3 -62.48 -26.05 -41.93
N ALA A 4 -61.21 -26.35 -42.17
CA ALA A 4 -60.75 -27.68 -42.58
C ALA A 4 -59.57 -28.10 -41.67
N PRO A 5 -59.65 -29.29 -41.05
CA PRO A 5 -58.62 -29.89 -40.22
C PRO A 5 -57.71 -30.81 -41.05
N GLY A 6 -56.56 -31.18 -40.48
CA GLY A 6 -55.65 -32.17 -41.05
C GLY A 6 -54.66 -32.65 -39.99
N ASP A 7 -55.13 -33.56 -39.13
CA ASP A 7 -54.29 -34.53 -38.44
C ASP A 7 -53.89 -35.61 -39.45
N ASP A 8 -52.61 -35.95 -39.51
CA ASP A 8 -52.12 -37.26 -39.96
C ASP A 8 -50.97 -37.71 -39.03
N ASP A 9 -51.30 -38.70 -38.19
CA ASP A 9 -50.48 -39.79 -37.64
C ASP A 9 -49.29 -40.18 -38.57
N ARG A 10 -48.07 -40.59 -38.17
CA ARG A 10 -47.53 -41.45 -37.08
C ARG A 10 -46.02 -41.74 -37.44
N PRO A 11 -45.27 -42.68 -36.81
CA PRO A 11 -44.58 -42.65 -35.52
C PRO A 11 -43.05 -43.00 -35.66
N ASP A 12 -42.39 -43.33 -34.54
CA ASP A 12 -41.15 -44.13 -34.43
C ASP A 12 -39.78 -43.46 -34.66
N ARG A 13 -39.07 -43.12 -33.57
CA ARG A 13 -37.74 -43.72 -33.29
C ARG A 13 -37.28 -43.54 -31.83
N VAL A 14 -37.17 -44.67 -31.15
CA VAL A 14 -36.54 -44.87 -29.84
C VAL A 14 -35.13 -45.47 -30.07
N GLU A 15 -34.14 -44.85 -29.41
CA GLU A 15 -32.85 -45.35 -28.88
C GLU A 15 -31.78 -46.08 -29.70
N THR A 16 -30.59 -46.10 -29.06
CA THR A 16 -29.32 -46.82 -29.30
C THR A 16 -28.29 -46.06 -30.13
N GLY A 17 -27.02 -45.86 -29.75
CA GLY A 17 -26.19 -46.39 -28.67
C GLY A 17 -24.72 -46.47 -29.16
N GLY A 18 -23.73 -46.18 -28.30
CA GLY A 18 -22.28 -46.42 -28.51
C GLY A 18 -21.43 -45.13 -28.43
N LEU A 19 -20.71 -44.84 -27.33
CA LEU A 19 -19.36 -45.30 -26.95
C LEU A 19 -18.34 -45.20 -28.10
N SER A 20 -17.20 -44.51 -27.98
CA SER A 20 -16.19 -44.55 -26.90
C SER A 20 -15.13 -43.45 -27.07
N GLU A 21 -14.45 -43.08 -25.98
CA GLU A 21 -13.18 -42.31 -25.96
C GLU A 21 -12.12 -42.89 -26.92
N PRO A 22 -11.17 -42.05 -27.37
CA PRO A 22 -9.81 -42.25 -26.85
C PRO A 22 -9.04 -40.95 -26.53
N ALA A 23 -8.21 -41.09 -25.50
CA ALA A 23 -7.01 -40.36 -25.11
C ALA A 23 -6.43 -39.28 -26.06
N GLY A 24 -6.12 -38.13 -25.46
CA GLY A 24 -4.76 -37.57 -25.50
C GLY A 24 -4.35 -36.75 -26.71
N SER A 25 -4.58 -35.44 -26.65
CA SER A 25 -3.61 -34.44 -27.13
C SER A 25 -3.98 -33.07 -26.56
N SER A 26 -3.14 -32.63 -25.63
CA SER A 26 -3.07 -31.30 -25.04
C SER A 26 -2.85 -30.23 -26.12
N ASP A 27 -3.78 -29.29 -26.25
CA ASP A 27 -3.51 -28.01 -26.92
C ASP A 27 -3.93 -26.84 -26.02
N ALA A 28 -2.88 -26.20 -25.50
CA ALA A 28 -2.71 -24.77 -25.27
C ALA A 28 -3.89 -23.97 -24.68
N VAL A 29 -4.04 -24.09 -23.35
CA VAL A 29 -4.48 -22.96 -22.54
C VAL A 29 -3.29 -22.01 -22.41
N GLU A 30 -3.40 -20.79 -22.94
CA GLU A 30 -2.47 -19.69 -22.69
C GLU A 30 -2.20 -19.56 -21.18
N PRO A 31 -0.95 -19.41 -20.73
CA PRO A 31 -0.67 -19.11 -19.34
C PRO A 31 -1.00 -17.63 -19.12
N ALA A 32 -2.24 -17.37 -18.70
CA ALA A 32 -2.56 -16.14 -18.00
C ALA A 32 -1.63 -16.10 -16.77
N ALA A 33 -0.60 -15.26 -16.87
CA ALA A 33 0.42 -15.01 -15.87
C ALA A 33 -0.18 -15.11 -14.46
N SER A 34 0.18 -16.18 -13.77
CA SER A 34 -0.03 -16.34 -12.34
C SER A 34 0.74 -15.22 -11.65
N ARG A 35 0.10 -14.07 -11.49
CA ARG A 35 0.44 -13.13 -10.43
C ARG A 35 0.02 -13.79 -9.12
N ASP A 36 0.79 -14.80 -8.74
CA ASP A 36 0.66 -15.49 -7.49
C ASP A 36 0.78 -14.47 -6.37
N ARG A 37 -0.20 -14.52 -5.48
CA ARG A 37 -0.27 -13.69 -4.28
C ARG A 37 0.71 -14.25 -3.25
N SER A 38 2.01 -14.10 -3.52
CA SER A 38 3.12 -14.61 -2.71
C SER A 38 3.51 -13.72 -1.53
N TRP A 39 2.82 -12.58 -1.31
CA TRP A 39 3.16 -11.59 -0.27
C TRP A 39 3.04 -12.07 1.19
N ARG A 40 2.78 -13.38 1.44
CA ARG A 40 2.84 -13.99 2.78
C ARG A 40 4.04 -14.93 2.98
N ALA A 41 4.80 -15.25 1.94
CA ALA A 41 6.05 -15.99 2.08
C ALA A 41 7.20 -14.99 2.21
N ASN A 42 8.06 -15.17 3.21
CA ASN A 42 9.28 -14.39 3.32
C ASN A 42 10.20 -14.82 2.16
N PRO A 43 10.49 -13.96 1.16
CA PRO A 43 11.32 -14.33 0.02
C PRO A 43 12.71 -14.76 0.50
N SER A 44 13.30 -15.77 -0.15
CA SER A 44 14.67 -16.15 0.15
C SER A 44 15.65 -15.11 -0.43
N ASP A 45 16.87 -15.03 0.10
CA ASP A 45 17.89 -14.10 -0.41
C ASP A 45 18.12 -14.24 -1.92
N LEU A 46 18.03 -15.47 -2.44
CA LEU A 46 18.13 -15.76 -3.87
C LEU A 46 16.99 -15.15 -4.69
N ASP A 47 15.77 -15.10 -4.13
CA ASP A 47 14.60 -14.50 -4.80
C ASP A 47 14.73 -12.97 -4.83
N VAL A 48 15.29 -12.38 -3.77
CA VAL A 48 15.58 -10.94 -3.69
C VAL A 48 16.68 -10.56 -4.68
N ASP A 49 17.77 -11.33 -4.74
CA ASP A 49 18.87 -11.11 -5.68
C ASP A 49 18.40 -11.22 -7.14
N ALA A 50 17.55 -12.21 -7.44
CA ALA A 50 16.98 -12.37 -8.79
C ALA A 50 16.07 -11.20 -9.18
N ALA A 51 15.20 -10.74 -8.27
CA ALA A 51 14.34 -9.58 -8.50
C ALA A 51 15.15 -8.29 -8.67
N PHE A 52 16.22 -8.13 -7.89
CA PHE A 52 17.09 -6.96 -7.99
C PHE A 52 17.89 -6.96 -9.29
N ALA A 53 18.42 -8.12 -9.70
CA ALA A 53 19.12 -8.28 -10.98
C ALA A 53 18.22 -7.92 -12.17
N ASP A 54 16.93 -8.25 -12.12
CA ASP A 54 15.95 -7.87 -13.15
C ASP A 54 15.74 -6.35 -13.20
N ILE A 55 15.58 -5.69 -12.04
CA ILE A 55 15.48 -4.22 -11.95
C ILE A 55 16.72 -3.53 -12.52
N VAL A 56 17.93 -3.99 -12.14
CA VAL A 56 19.19 -3.42 -12.61
C VAL A 56 19.37 -3.65 -14.12
N SER A 57 19.05 -4.84 -14.61
CA SER A 57 19.13 -5.17 -16.04
C SER A 57 18.16 -4.33 -16.87
N GLY A 58 16.95 -4.11 -16.36
CA GLY A 58 15.97 -3.20 -16.95
C GLY A 58 16.47 -1.75 -17.00
N MET A 59 17.13 -1.28 -15.94
CA MET A 59 17.68 0.08 -15.87
C MET A 59 18.89 0.28 -16.78
N ILE A 60 19.79 -0.69 -16.89
CA ILE A 60 20.93 -0.64 -17.82
C ILE A 60 20.41 -0.65 -19.26
N THR A 61 19.43 -1.50 -19.57
CA THR A 61 18.83 -1.55 -20.92
C THR A 61 18.09 -0.25 -21.26
N ASP A 62 17.37 0.33 -20.30
CA ASP A 62 16.63 1.58 -20.49
C ASP A 62 17.57 2.80 -20.57
N SER A 63 18.64 2.87 -19.77
CA SER A 63 19.65 3.93 -19.85
C SER A 63 20.39 3.93 -21.18
N VAL A 64 20.74 2.75 -21.72
CA VAL A 64 21.32 2.61 -23.07
C VAL A 64 20.35 3.04 -24.15
N ARG A 65 19.04 2.79 -23.97
CA ARG A 65 17.99 3.22 -24.91
C ARG A 65 17.74 4.73 -24.85
N ARG A 66 17.79 5.34 -23.66
CA ARG A 66 17.53 6.77 -23.42
C ARG A 66 18.72 7.66 -23.83
N HIS A 67 19.94 7.13 -23.79
CA HIS A 67 21.16 7.79 -24.25
C HIS A 67 21.92 6.90 -25.24
N PRO A 68 21.51 6.84 -26.52
CA PRO A 68 22.13 5.99 -27.54
C PRO A 68 23.54 6.45 -27.97
N SER A 69 23.98 7.63 -27.54
CA SER A 69 25.35 8.10 -27.71
C SER A 69 26.11 7.85 -26.41
N GLY A 70 26.96 6.82 -26.41
CA GLY A 70 28.03 6.66 -25.44
C GLY A 70 28.90 7.92 -25.45
N GLY A 71 28.68 8.81 -24.47
CA GLY A 71 29.70 9.79 -24.12
C GLY A 71 30.92 9.02 -23.63
N PRO A 72 32.14 9.44 -24.01
CA PRO A 72 33.35 8.74 -23.58
C PRO A 72 33.42 8.71 -22.05
N PRO A 73 34.11 7.72 -21.44
CA PRO A 73 34.37 7.73 -20.02
C PRO A 73 34.96 9.09 -19.63
N ILE A 74 34.42 9.67 -18.57
CA ILE A 74 34.90 10.94 -18.01
C ILE A 74 36.41 10.81 -17.77
N GLY A 75 37.18 11.70 -18.40
CA GLY A 75 38.57 11.98 -18.02
C GLY A 75 39.66 11.41 -18.92
N LEU A 76 39.73 11.83 -20.19
CA LEU A 76 41.00 11.89 -20.93
C LEU A 76 41.00 13.15 -21.81
N GLU A 77 41.48 14.25 -21.23
CA GLU A 77 41.86 15.46 -21.94
C GLU A 77 42.93 15.11 -23.00
N PRO A 78 42.82 15.57 -24.26
CA PRO A 78 43.86 15.32 -25.25
C PRO A 78 45.20 15.93 -24.78
N PRO A 79 46.35 15.24 -24.94
CA PRO A 79 47.62 15.77 -24.47
C PRO A 79 47.96 17.04 -25.25
N THR A 80 47.92 18.18 -24.55
CA THR A 80 48.55 19.42 -25.02
C THR A 80 50.06 19.13 -25.14
N PRO A 81 50.72 19.44 -26.28
CA PRO A 81 52.16 19.22 -26.40
C PRO A 81 52.89 20.02 -25.32
N PRO A 82 53.85 19.43 -24.58
CA PRO A 82 54.51 20.12 -23.49
C PRO A 82 55.34 21.28 -24.05
N ALA A 83 55.02 22.50 -23.63
CA ALA A 83 55.97 23.60 -23.64
C ALA A 83 57.21 23.17 -22.81
N PRO A 84 58.44 23.57 -23.17
CA PRO A 84 59.63 23.12 -22.48
C PRO A 84 59.58 23.51 -20.99
N GLU A 85 59.29 22.53 -20.14
CA GLU A 85 59.30 22.66 -18.70
C GLU A 85 60.73 22.98 -18.25
N ALA A 86 60.89 24.12 -17.60
CA ALA A 86 62.07 24.41 -16.83
C ALA A 86 62.17 23.36 -15.72
N THR A 87 63.21 22.52 -15.76
CA THR A 87 63.54 21.53 -14.74
C THR A 87 63.41 22.15 -13.34
N PRO A 88 62.47 21.69 -12.48
CA PRO A 88 62.45 22.15 -11.10
C PRO A 88 63.71 21.63 -10.39
N ALA A 89 64.34 22.51 -9.62
CA ALA A 89 65.52 22.18 -8.82
C ALA A 89 65.24 20.98 -7.90
N PRO A 90 66.24 20.12 -7.62
CA PRO A 90 66.04 18.94 -6.79
C PRO A 90 65.58 19.34 -5.38
N GLU A 91 64.37 18.91 -5.00
CA GLU A 91 63.91 18.99 -3.62
C GLU A 91 64.87 18.20 -2.71
N PRO A 92 65.21 18.72 -1.52
CA PRO A 92 66.04 18.00 -0.56
C PRO A 92 65.37 16.67 -0.22
N ALA A 93 66.11 15.56 -0.37
CA ALA A 93 65.60 14.23 -0.09
C ALA A 93 65.03 14.17 1.34
N PRO A 94 63.82 13.62 1.55
CA PRO A 94 63.22 13.53 2.86
C PRO A 94 64.12 12.70 3.79
N ALA A 95 64.45 13.26 4.96
CA ALA A 95 65.21 12.57 5.99
C ALA A 95 64.53 11.21 6.32
N PRO A 96 65.29 10.16 6.68
CA PRO A 96 64.74 8.84 6.90
C PRO A 96 63.74 8.85 8.07
N ASP A 97 62.48 8.57 7.74
CA ASP A 97 61.36 8.60 8.66
C ASP A 97 61.43 7.43 9.67
N THR A 98 61.88 7.73 10.88
CA THR A 98 62.11 6.72 11.93
C THR A 98 60.81 6.00 12.29
N ALA A 99 60.90 4.74 12.73
CA ALA A 99 59.73 3.96 13.13
C ALA A 99 58.93 4.63 14.26
N SER A 100 59.63 5.33 15.16
CA SER A 100 59.04 6.14 16.24
C SER A 100 58.21 7.31 15.74
N GLU A 101 58.67 8.04 14.71
CA GLU A 101 57.93 9.18 14.17
C GLU A 101 56.65 8.73 13.46
N ARG A 102 56.72 7.62 12.71
CA ARG A 102 55.54 6.98 12.11
C ARG A 102 54.53 6.49 13.15
N ALA A 103 55.01 5.96 14.29
CA ALA A 103 54.13 5.56 15.40
C ALA A 103 53.43 6.78 16.02
N ARG A 104 54.19 7.85 16.31
CA ARG A 104 53.67 9.11 16.83
C ARG A 104 52.62 9.74 15.91
N ARG A 105 52.87 9.75 14.60
CA ARG A 105 51.93 10.30 13.59
C ARG A 105 50.62 9.51 13.53
N ARG A 106 50.67 8.18 13.73
CA ARG A 106 49.47 7.33 13.81
C ARG A 106 48.69 7.57 15.08
N GLU A 107 49.37 7.77 16.20
CA GLU A 107 48.77 8.08 17.49
C GLU A 107 48.05 9.43 17.46
N LEU A 108 48.67 10.47 16.89
CA LEU A 108 48.04 11.78 16.70
C LEU A 108 46.74 11.67 15.89
N ARG A 109 46.74 10.92 14.78
CA ARG A 109 45.52 10.68 13.97
C ARG A 109 44.44 9.90 14.71
N ARG A 110 44.81 9.06 15.70
CA ARG A 110 43.83 8.35 16.54
C ARG A 110 43.22 9.29 17.56
N LEU A 111 44.03 10.15 18.18
CA LEU A 111 43.57 11.16 19.12
C LEU A 111 42.66 12.18 18.45
N GLU A 112 43.00 12.62 17.24
CA GLU A 112 42.19 13.53 16.43
C GLU A 112 40.81 12.91 16.11
N ARG A 113 40.78 11.66 15.63
CA ARG A 113 39.51 10.95 15.40
C ARG A 113 38.70 10.73 16.67
N ALA A 114 39.36 10.43 17.79
CA ALA A 114 38.68 10.28 19.08
C ALA A 114 38.07 11.61 19.55
N ALA A 115 38.76 12.73 19.33
CA ALA A 115 38.25 14.07 19.64
C ALA A 115 37.07 14.46 18.74
N GLU A 116 37.12 14.12 17.44
CA GLU A 116 36.02 14.34 16.50
C GLU A 116 34.75 13.56 16.91
N VAL A 117 34.90 12.28 17.27
CA VAL A 117 33.78 11.46 17.77
C VAL A 117 33.23 12.00 19.09
N ALA A 118 34.10 12.46 20.00
CA ALA A 118 33.66 13.04 21.27
C ALA A 118 32.89 14.36 21.06
N ALA A 119 33.33 15.21 20.13
CA ALA A 119 32.62 16.45 19.79
C ALA A 119 31.24 16.17 19.18
N PHE A 120 31.14 15.16 18.31
CA PHE A 120 29.86 14.72 17.75
C PHE A 120 28.91 14.19 18.82
N ALA A 121 29.40 13.33 19.72
CA ALA A 121 28.60 12.82 20.84
C ALA A 121 28.14 13.94 21.78
N GLU A 122 28.96 14.97 21.98
CA GLU A 122 28.58 16.15 22.77
C GLU A 122 27.47 16.96 22.09
N SER A 123 27.52 17.14 20.76
CA SER A 123 26.41 17.78 20.02
C SER A 123 25.12 16.97 20.09
N GLU A 124 25.19 15.65 19.90
CA GLU A 124 23.99 14.79 20.01
C GLU A 124 23.41 14.84 21.43
N ALA A 125 24.25 14.84 22.47
CA ALA A 125 23.81 14.94 23.85
C ALA A 125 23.13 16.29 24.16
N ARG A 126 23.61 17.39 23.57
CA ARG A 126 22.98 18.71 23.70
C ARG A 126 21.63 18.75 22.99
N GLU A 127 21.56 18.26 21.75
CA GLU A 127 20.30 18.17 21.01
C GLU A 127 19.29 17.27 21.73
N GLN A 128 19.75 16.15 22.31
CA GLN A 128 18.89 15.26 23.07
C GLN A 128 18.39 15.93 24.35
N ALA A 129 19.26 16.65 25.07
CA ALA A 129 18.87 17.42 26.25
C ALA A 129 17.89 18.55 25.91
N GLU A 130 18.03 19.20 24.76
CA GLU A 130 17.07 20.19 24.26
C GLU A 130 15.72 19.55 23.92
N ARG A 131 15.72 18.41 23.19
CA ARG A 131 14.50 17.64 22.93
C ARG A 131 13.81 17.18 24.21
N ASP A 132 14.60 16.78 25.22
CA ASP A 132 14.10 16.33 26.52
C ASP A 132 13.57 17.50 27.37
N ALA A 133 14.13 18.70 27.22
CA ALA A 133 13.66 19.92 27.87
C ALA A 133 12.35 20.45 27.28
N ASP A 134 12.14 20.28 25.97
CA ASP A 134 10.91 20.70 25.25
C ASP A 134 9.75 19.69 25.36
N GLN A 135 9.86 18.63 26.17
CA GLN A 135 8.79 17.65 26.39
C GLN A 135 7.67 18.14 27.34
N GLU A 136 7.16 19.35 27.12
CA GLU A 136 5.88 19.75 27.70
C GLU A 136 4.75 18.97 27.01
N HIS A 137 4.46 17.77 27.51
CA HIS A 137 3.42 16.91 26.97
C HIS A 137 2.06 17.59 27.06
N PHE A 138 1.52 18.00 25.91
CA PHE A 138 0.11 18.38 25.80
C PHE A 138 -0.73 17.22 26.34
N THR A 139 -1.37 17.44 27.48
CA THR A 139 -2.39 16.52 27.99
C THR A 139 -3.69 16.91 27.30
N PRO A 140 -4.23 16.08 26.40
CA PRO A 140 -5.48 16.40 25.75
C PRO A 140 -6.53 16.69 26.82
N PRO A 141 -7.34 17.76 26.66
CA PRO A 141 -8.45 17.98 27.55
C PRO A 141 -9.33 16.73 27.57
N GLU A 142 -9.96 16.46 28.72
CA GLU A 142 -10.87 15.31 28.81
C GLU A 142 -11.89 15.39 27.66
N PRO A 143 -12.09 14.28 26.92
CA PRO A 143 -12.95 14.31 25.75
C PRO A 143 -14.37 14.72 26.18
N PRO A 144 -15.06 15.56 25.38
CA PRO A 144 -16.44 15.92 25.67
C PRO A 144 -17.31 14.66 25.79
N PRO A 145 -18.32 14.65 26.67
CA PRO A 145 -19.16 13.49 26.87
C PRO A 145 -19.86 13.09 25.56
N LEU A 146 -19.86 11.79 25.26
CA LEU A 146 -20.46 11.28 24.04
C LEU A 146 -21.96 11.63 23.94
N PRO A 147 -22.44 11.99 22.73
CA PRO A 147 -23.85 12.30 22.52
C PRO A 147 -24.71 11.06 22.83
N ARG A 148 -25.67 11.22 23.74
CA ARG A 148 -26.61 10.14 24.09
C ARG A 148 -27.50 9.80 22.88
N PRO A 149 -27.76 8.51 22.59
CA PRO A 149 -28.66 8.13 21.52
C PRO A 149 -30.06 8.69 21.79
N THR A 150 -30.62 9.40 20.82
CA THR A 150 -31.96 9.98 20.92
C THR A 150 -33.02 8.89 20.77
N LEU A 151 -34.22 9.09 21.36
CA LEU A 151 -35.36 8.16 21.20
C LEU A 151 -35.68 7.84 19.73
N ARG A 152 -35.45 8.81 18.83
CA ARG A 152 -35.56 8.58 17.38
C ARG A 152 -34.57 7.54 16.86
N THR A 153 -33.31 7.61 17.29
CA THR A 153 -32.28 6.64 16.89
C THR A 153 -32.65 5.25 17.37
N ILE A 154 -33.11 5.14 18.62
CA ILE A 154 -33.59 3.89 19.20
C ILE A 154 -34.78 3.35 18.41
N GLY A 155 -35.77 4.20 18.10
CA GLY A 155 -36.94 3.83 17.29
C GLY A 155 -36.56 3.33 15.89
N SER A 156 -35.62 3.99 15.21
CA SER A 156 -35.14 3.55 13.90
C SER A 156 -34.48 2.18 13.97
N VAL A 157 -33.61 1.94 14.96
CA VAL A 157 -32.93 0.65 15.13
C VAL A 157 -33.94 -0.45 15.46
N LEU A 158 -34.89 -0.20 16.36
CA LEU A 158 -35.96 -1.16 16.67
C LEU A 158 -36.79 -1.51 15.45
N LEU A 159 -37.09 -0.53 14.59
CA LEU A 159 -37.85 -0.76 13.36
C LEU A 159 -37.09 -1.64 12.36
N ILE A 160 -35.77 -1.42 12.21
CA ILE A 160 -34.91 -2.27 11.37
C ILE A 160 -34.87 -3.69 11.93
N VAL A 161 -34.65 -3.84 13.23
CA VAL A 161 -34.63 -5.14 13.91
C VAL A 161 -35.97 -5.86 13.73
N ALA A 162 -37.09 -5.16 13.89
CA ALA A 162 -38.42 -5.73 13.67
C ALA A 162 -38.61 -6.21 12.23
N GLY A 163 -38.14 -5.44 11.24
CA GLY A 163 -38.17 -5.84 9.83
C GLY A 163 -37.32 -7.09 9.55
N ILE A 164 -36.11 -7.18 10.10
CA ILE A 164 -35.25 -8.37 10.00
C ILE A 164 -35.92 -9.59 10.67
N LEU A 165 -36.57 -9.39 11.82
CA LEU A 165 -37.26 -10.44 12.55
C LEU A 165 -38.46 -10.99 11.76
N LEU A 166 -39.22 -10.11 11.09
CA LEU A 166 -40.30 -10.49 10.17
C LEU A 166 -39.76 -11.30 8.98
N LEU A 167 -38.60 -10.93 8.43
CA LEU A 167 -37.98 -11.65 7.31
C LEU A 167 -37.55 -13.06 7.71
N THR A 168 -37.00 -13.20 8.92
CA THR A 168 -36.53 -14.48 9.46
C THR A 168 -37.69 -15.39 9.88
N ARG A 169 -38.78 -14.79 10.38
CA ARG A 169 -39.95 -15.53 10.87
C ARG A 169 -41.25 -14.79 10.51
N PRO A 170 -41.74 -14.94 9.27
CA PRO A 170 -42.95 -14.25 8.82
C PRO A 170 -44.21 -14.66 9.59
N GLY A 171 -44.20 -15.86 10.20
CA GLY A 171 -45.29 -16.35 11.06
C GLY A 171 -45.40 -15.69 12.44
N LEU A 172 -44.60 -14.66 12.75
CA LEU A 172 -44.77 -13.84 13.96
C LEU A 172 -46.02 -12.96 13.89
N LEU A 173 -46.47 -12.64 12.67
CA LEU A 173 -47.71 -11.94 12.45
C LEU A 173 -48.75 -12.91 11.88
N ALA A 174 -49.99 -12.83 12.38
CA ALA A 174 -51.13 -13.57 11.83
C ALA A 174 -51.68 -12.91 10.55
N VAL A 175 -50.80 -12.54 9.62
CA VAL A 175 -51.12 -12.01 8.28
C VAL A 175 -50.56 -12.92 7.20
N SER A 176 -50.96 -12.68 5.94
CA SER A 176 -50.43 -13.43 4.81
C SER A 176 -48.90 -13.29 4.70
N PRO A 177 -48.18 -14.35 4.31
CA PRO A 177 -46.73 -14.30 4.16
C PRO A 177 -46.24 -13.20 3.22
N ASP A 178 -46.98 -12.95 2.13
CA ASP A 178 -46.67 -11.88 1.18
C ASP A 178 -46.73 -10.49 1.83
N LEU A 179 -47.72 -10.25 2.69
CA LEU A 179 -47.89 -8.97 3.36
C LEU A 179 -46.84 -8.79 4.48
N ALA A 180 -46.47 -9.87 5.17
CA ALA A 180 -45.37 -9.87 6.11
C ALA A 180 -44.03 -9.53 5.42
N MET A 181 -43.79 -10.04 4.21
CA MET A 181 -42.61 -9.70 3.41
C MET A 181 -42.57 -8.21 3.05
N ILE A 182 -43.68 -7.64 2.58
CA ILE A 182 -43.76 -6.22 2.24
C ILE A 182 -43.48 -5.35 3.48
N LEU A 183 -44.08 -5.69 4.63
CA LEU A 183 -43.85 -4.99 5.89
C LEU A 183 -42.40 -5.12 6.39
N ALA A 184 -41.77 -6.27 6.20
CA ALA A 184 -40.38 -6.51 6.56
C ALA A 184 -39.46 -5.54 5.80
N VAL A 185 -39.61 -5.50 4.48
CA VAL A 185 -38.82 -4.63 3.60
C VAL A 185 -39.09 -3.16 3.94
N LEU A 186 -40.35 -2.79 4.09
CA LEU A 186 -40.73 -1.41 4.41
C LEU A 186 -40.21 -0.97 5.79
N GLY A 187 -40.17 -1.87 6.77
CA GLY A 187 -39.58 -1.62 8.08
C GLY A 187 -38.07 -1.39 8.02
N ILE A 188 -37.34 -2.22 7.25
CA ILE A 188 -35.89 -2.07 7.07
C ILE A 188 -35.56 -0.77 6.34
N VAL A 189 -36.23 -0.51 5.21
CA VAL A 189 -36.01 0.71 4.41
C VAL A 189 -36.44 1.95 5.18
N GLY A 190 -37.64 1.95 5.77
CA GLY A 190 -38.18 3.06 6.55
C GLY A 190 -37.32 3.36 7.78
N GLY A 191 -36.87 2.35 8.51
CA GLY A 191 -35.97 2.50 9.65
C GLY A 191 -34.61 3.06 9.24
N SER A 192 -34.07 2.60 8.10
CA SER A 192 -32.81 3.10 7.55
C SER A 192 -32.91 4.57 7.15
N VAL A 193 -33.98 4.97 6.46
CA VAL A 193 -34.24 6.37 6.09
C VAL A 193 -34.41 7.24 7.34
N LEU A 194 -35.13 6.77 8.35
CA LEU A 194 -35.32 7.51 9.60
C LEU A 194 -34.00 7.67 10.38
N LEU A 195 -33.14 6.64 10.37
CA LEU A 195 -31.81 6.71 10.96
C LEU A 195 -30.92 7.74 10.23
N LEU A 196 -30.92 7.69 8.90
CA LEU A 196 -30.09 8.55 8.06
C LEU A 196 -30.50 10.02 8.18
N THR A 197 -31.80 10.31 8.12
CA THR A 197 -32.34 11.65 8.35
C THR A 197 -32.03 12.15 9.77
N GLY A 198 -32.03 11.26 10.76
CA GLY A 198 -31.61 11.56 12.14
C GLY A 198 -30.13 11.95 12.25
N ILE A 199 -29.25 11.26 11.52
CA ILE A 199 -27.81 11.59 11.48
C ILE A 199 -27.58 12.92 10.76
N TRP A 200 -28.21 13.12 9.60
CA TRP A 200 -28.06 14.34 8.80
C TRP A 200 -28.52 15.58 9.55
N ARG A 201 -29.65 15.48 10.27
CA ARG A 201 -30.18 16.61 11.06
C ARG A 201 -29.29 16.97 12.26
N ARG A 202 -28.54 16.00 12.81
CA ARG A 202 -27.56 16.27 13.87
C ARG A 202 -26.32 16.97 13.31
N ARG A 203 -25.85 16.56 12.12
CA ARG A 203 -24.70 17.18 11.46
C ARG A 203 -24.98 18.63 10.99
N GLY A 204 -26.23 18.96 10.63
CA GLY A 204 -26.60 20.33 10.23
C GLY A 204 -26.94 21.30 11.36
N GLY A 205 -26.87 20.86 12.63
CA GLY A 205 -27.19 21.69 13.80
C GLY A 205 -25.97 22.08 14.64
N ASP A 206 -24.79 21.57 14.30
CA ASP A 206 -23.53 21.97 14.89
C ASP A 206 -22.84 22.91 13.90
N SER A 207 -23.07 24.22 14.06
CA SER A 207 -22.33 25.26 13.34
C SER A 207 -21.09 25.68 14.14
N GLY A 208 -20.59 24.82 15.03
CA GLY A 208 -19.50 25.10 15.96
C GLY A 208 -18.16 24.44 15.61
N ASP A 209 -18.16 23.40 14.76
CA ASP A 209 -16.94 22.77 14.25
C ASP A 209 -16.64 23.31 12.84
N GLY A 210 -16.02 24.50 12.81
CA GLY A 210 -15.10 24.78 11.71
C GLY A 210 -14.16 23.58 11.59
N TRP A 211 -13.93 23.10 10.37
CA TRP A 211 -12.87 22.13 10.11
C TRP A 211 -11.60 22.69 10.74
N ASP A 212 -11.19 22.12 11.88
CA ASP A 212 -9.99 22.53 12.60
C ASP A 212 -8.81 22.04 11.79
N ASP A 213 -8.32 22.90 10.90
CA ASP A 213 -7.09 22.71 10.16
C ASP A 213 -5.95 22.69 11.20
N GLY A 214 -5.64 21.49 11.68
CA GLY A 214 -4.67 21.18 12.75
C GLY A 214 -3.21 21.51 12.40
N ALA A 215 -2.95 22.71 11.89
CA ALA A 215 -1.63 23.21 11.58
C ALA A 215 -1.55 24.69 12.02
N ALA A 216 -1.17 24.89 13.28
CA ALA A 216 -0.48 26.11 13.67
C ALA A 216 1.02 25.81 13.61
N VAL A 217 1.70 26.37 12.60
CA VAL A 217 3.16 26.37 12.45
C VAL A 217 3.75 27.67 12.99
#